data_AF-A0A7C5LVJ2-F1
#
_entry.id   AF-A0A7C5LVJ2-F1
#
_cell.length_a   1.000
_cell.length_b   1.000
_cell.length_c   1.000
_cell.angle_alpha   90.00
_cell.angle_beta   90.00
_cell.angle_gamma   90.00
#
_symmetry.space_group_name_H-M   'P 1'
#
loop_
_entity.id
_entity.type
_entity.pdbx_description
1 polymer ?
#
loop_
_entity_poly.entity_id
_entity_poly.type
_entity_poly.pdbx_seq_one_letter_code
_entity_poly.pdbx_strand_id
1 'polypeptide(L)'
;MVTFSAWAAQAGTIERACLRADRSAATKSLCSCIEDVAKPMFSRSEMRRIAKFFKEPHLTQELRQSDRRSDERFWDQYKAWGAAVRGQCG
;
A
#
# COMPACT_ATOMS: atom_id res chain seq x y z
N MET A 1 -35.69 -2.38 3.36
CA MET A 1 -34.61 -3.28 2.92
C MET A 1 -33.29 -2.60 3.22
N VAL A 2 -32.53 -3.08 4.21
CA VAL A 2 -31.21 -2.52 4.55
C VAL A 2 -30.19 -3.17 3.62
N THR A 3 -29.77 -2.44 2.59
CA THR A 3 -28.64 -2.84 1.76
C THR A 3 -27.36 -2.68 2.57
N PHE A 4 -26.87 -3.78 3.16
CA PHE A 4 -25.52 -3.84 3.70
C PHE A 4 -24.56 -3.77 2.51
N SER A 5 -24.13 -2.56 2.16
CA SER A 5 -22.97 -2.39 1.29
C SER A 5 -21.80 -3.03 2.02
N ALA A 6 -21.36 -4.18 1.52
CA ALA A 6 -20.10 -4.78 1.91
C ALA A 6 -18.98 -3.81 1.47
N TRP A 7 -18.75 -2.79 2.28
CA TRP A 7 -17.43 -2.20 2.39
C TRP A 7 -16.57 -3.31 2.98
N ALA A 8 -16.17 -4.26 2.13
CA ALA A 8 -15.10 -5.18 2.44
C ALA A 8 -14.00 -4.30 3.01
N ALA A 9 -13.71 -4.47 4.29
CA ALA A 9 -12.81 -3.61 5.01
C ALA A 9 -11.50 -3.64 4.21
N GLN A 10 -11.20 -2.55 3.50
CA GLN A 10 -9.90 -2.39 2.83
C GLN A 10 -8.79 -2.57 3.86
N ALA A 11 -9.11 -2.21 5.13
CA ALA A 11 -8.43 -2.50 6.39
C ALA A 11 -7.89 -3.94 6.42
N GLY A 12 -6.60 -4.08 6.17
CA GLY A 12 -5.86 -5.31 6.32
C GLY A 12 -5.08 -5.72 5.07
N THR A 13 -5.30 -5.14 3.90
CA THR A 13 -4.60 -5.63 2.68
C THR A 13 -3.11 -5.30 2.73
N ILE A 14 -2.78 -4.05 3.05
CA ILE A 14 -1.40 -3.59 3.18
C ILE A 14 -0.88 -3.94 4.57
N GLU A 15 -1.69 -3.80 5.63
CA GLU A 15 -1.33 -4.12 7.00
C GLU A 15 -0.88 -5.59 7.12
N ARG A 16 -1.67 -6.55 6.59
CA ARG A 16 -1.28 -7.97 6.63
C ARG A 16 -0.04 -8.25 5.80
N ALA A 17 0.17 -7.55 4.69
CA ALA A 17 1.37 -7.72 3.86
C ALA A 17 2.61 -7.15 4.55
N CYS A 18 2.49 -5.98 5.18
CA CYS A 18 3.50 -5.32 6.00
C CYS A 18 3.94 -6.21 7.17
N LEU A 19 2.98 -6.75 7.93
CA LEU A 19 3.26 -7.67 9.04
C LEU A 19 3.94 -8.97 8.58
N ARG A 20 3.57 -9.49 7.40
CA ARG A 20 4.17 -10.72 6.85
C ARG A 20 5.53 -10.51 6.19
N ALA A 21 5.89 -9.26 5.85
CA ALA A 21 7.19 -8.96 5.26
C ALA A 21 8.35 -9.13 6.26
N ASP A 22 8.05 -9.53 7.51
CA ASP A 22 8.97 -9.96 8.57
C ASP A 22 10.17 -9.04 8.75
N ARG A 23 9.89 -7.73 8.65
CA ARG A 23 10.84 -6.70 9.05
C ARG A 23 10.72 -6.58 10.56
N SER A 24 11.82 -6.63 11.29
CA SER A 24 11.86 -6.49 12.76
C SER A 24 11.15 -5.22 13.31
N ALA A 25 10.88 -4.23 12.45
CA ALA A 25 10.14 -3.00 12.78
C ALA A 25 8.62 -3.05 12.47
N ALA A 26 8.10 -4.13 11.87
CA ALA A 26 6.70 -4.21 11.45
C ALA A 26 5.77 -4.51 12.64
N THR A 27 5.32 -3.45 13.32
CA THR A 27 4.30 -3.54 14.37
C THR A 27 2.90 -3.37 13.78
N LYS A 28 1.87 -3.89 14.49
CA LYS A 28 0.48 -3.74 14.06
C LYS A 28 0.06 -2.27 13.96
N SER A 29 0.48 -1.43 14.91
CA SER A 29 0.19 0.01 14.89
C SER A 29 0.82 0.71 13.68
N LEU A 30 2.09 0.42 13.39
CA LEU A 30 2.78 0.96 12.22
C LEU A 30 2.11 0.52 10.92
N CYS A 31 1.88 -0.78 10.77
CA CYS A 31 1.29 -1.34 9.55
C CYS A 31 -0.16 -0.85 9.32
N SER A 32 -0.94 -0.62 10.38
CA SER A 32 -2.27 0.01 10.28
C SER A 32 -2.15 1.46 9.82
N CYS A 33 -1.24 2.25 10.42
CA CYS A 33 -1.01 3.64 10.01
C CYS A 33 -0.61 3.74 8.53
N ILE A 34 0.34 2.90 8.08
CA ILE A 34 0.78 2.82 6.68
C ILE A 34 -0.41 2.59 5.74
N GLU A 35 -1.33 1.70 6.13
CA GLU A 35 -2.51 1.41 5.32
C GLU A 35 -3.54 2.55 5.36
N ASP A 36 -3.76 3.18 6.51
CA ASP A 36 -4.69 4.30 6.63
C ASP A 36 -4.27 5.49 5.76
N VAL A 37 -2.97 5.77 5.68
CA VAL A 37 -2.42 6.78 4.76
C VAL A 37 -2.60 6.36 3.29
N ALA A 38 -2.62 5.07 2.97
CA ALA A 38 -2.80 4.57 1.61
C ALA A 38 -4.26 4.67 1.10
N LYS A 39 -5.24 4.46 1.98
CA LYS A 39 -6.67 4.40 1.63
C LYS A 39 -7.20 5.57 0.78
N PRO A 40 -6.90 6.85 1.10
CA PRO A 40 -7.37 7.97 0.28
C PRO A 40 -6.55 8.17 -1.01
N MET A 41 -5.38 7.55 -1.13
CA MET A 41 -4.45 7.76 -2.24
C MET A 41 -4.60 6.71 -3.36
N PHE A 42 -5.07 5.51 -3.01
CA PHE A 42 -5.07 4.36 -3.91
C PHE A 42 -6.42 3.66 -4.01
N SER A 43 -6.73 3.19 -5.21
CA SER A 43 -7.85 2.28 -5.45
C SER A 43 -7.59 0.90 -4.82
N ARG A 44 -8.65 0.09 -4.74
CA ARG A 44 -8.57 -1.30 -4.23
C ARG A 44 -7.62 -2.19 -5.04
N SER A 45 -7.47 -1.95 -6.34
CA SER A 45 -6.50 -2.66 -7.20
C SER A 45 -5.07 -2.22 -6.92
N GLU A 46 -4.86 -0.92 -6.72
CA GLU A 46 -3.55 -0.35 -6.40
C GLU A 46 -3.08 -0.77 -5.01
N MET A 47 -3.95 -0.80 -4.00
CA MET A 47 -3.61 -1.35 -2.68
C MET A 47 -3.17 -2.82 -2.74
N ARG A 48 -3.78 -3.63 -3.61
CA ARG A 48 -3.36 -5.02 -3.84
C ARG A 48 -1.99 -5.09 -4.52
N ARG A 49 -1.71 -4.18 -5.47
CA ARG A 49 -0.39 -4.04 -6.09
C ARG A 49 0.69 -3.68 -5.06
N ILE A 50 0.40 -2.72 -4.18
CA ILE A 50 1.28 -2.32 -3.08
C ILE A 50 1.54 -3.51 -2.14
N ALA A 51 0.48 -4.23 -1.73
CA ALA A 51 0.62 -5.43 -0.90
C ALA A 51 1.50 -6.51 -1.56
N LYS A 52 1.47 -6.63 -2.89
CA LYS A 52 2.35 -7.54 -3.63
C LYS A 52 3.82 -7.13 -3.52
N PHE A 53 4.14 -5.84 -3.49
CA PHE A 53 5.52 -5.37 -3.35
C PHE A 53 6.17 -5.74 -2.02
N PHE A 54 5.39 -5.82 -0.94
CA PHE A 54 5.88 -6.32 0.35
C PHE A 54 6.32 -7.78 0.27
N LYS A 55 5.65 -8.59 -0.56
CA LYS A 55 6.00 -10.00 -0.79
C LYS A 55 7.11 -10.17 -1.83
N GLU A 56 7.09 -9.34 -2.87
CA GLU A 56 7.96 -9.43 -4.04
C GLU A 56 8.65 -8.07 -4.28
N PRO A 57 9.72 -7.75 -3.53
CA PRO A 57 10.38 -6.44 -3.61
C PRO A 57 10.91 -6.10 -5.02
N HIS A 58 11.27 -7.10 -5.83
CA HIS A 58 11.78 -6.90 -7.20
C HIS A 58 10.79 -6.17 -8.11
N LEU A 59 9.48 -6.31 -7.88
CA LEU A 59 8.44 -5.63 -8.67
C LEU A 59 8.52 -4.10 -8.54
N THR A 60 9.09 -3.58 -7.46
CA THR A 60 9.33 -2.15 -7.31
C THR A 60 10.46 -1.66 -8.22
N GLN A 61 11.45 -2.51 -8.51
CA GLN A 61 12.51 -2.18 -9.46
C GLN A 61 11.98 -2.21 -10.89
N GLU A 62 11.18 -3.22 -11.25
CA GLU A 62 10.50 -3.28 -12.54
C GLU A 62 9.58 -2.07 -12.76
N LEU A 63 8.81 -1.69 -11.74
CA LEU A 63 7.96 -0.50 -11.78
C LEU A 63 8.78 0.76 -12.05
N ARG A 64 9.92 0.91 -11.37
CA ARG A 64 10.80 2.09 -11.51
C ARG A 64 11.46 2.18 -12.89
N GLN A 65 11.65 1.04 -13.56
CA GLN A 65 12.27 0.95 -14.89
C GLN A 65 11.25 0.89 -16.04
N SER A 66 9.96 0.88 -15.74
CA SER A 66 8.90 0.75 -16.76
C SER A 66 8.66 2.09 -17.46
N ASP A 67 8.68 2.08 -18.80
CA ASP A 67 8.31 3.24 -19.64
C ASP A 67 6.79 3.37 -19.85
N ARG A 68 5.97 2.59 -19.14
CA ARG A 68 4.51 2.69 -19.26
C ARG A 68 4.00 3.88 -18.46
N ARG A 69 3.27 4.78 -19.12
CA ARG A 69 2.64 5.97 -18.48
C ARG A 69 1.80 5.64 -17.23
N SER A 70 1.12 4.50 -17.19
CA SER A 70 0.35 4.07 -16.02
C SER A 70 1.25 3.68 -14.84
N ASP A 71 2.42 3.12 -15.12
CA ASP A 71 3.42 2.75 -14.11
C ASP A 71 4.12 3.99 -13.58
N GLU A 72 4.48 4.95 -14.44
CA GLU A 72 5.03 6.25 -14.03
C GLU A 72 4.08 7.00 -13.08
N ARG A 73 2.79 7.10 -13.45
CA ARG A 73 1.77 7.75 -12.61
C ARG A 73 1.63 7.05 -11.26
N PHE A 74 1.59 5.72 -11.27
CA PHE A 74 1.49 4.94 -10.04
C PHE A 74 2.77 5.10 -9.19
N TRP A 75 3.95 5.17 -9.81
CA TRP A 75 5.22 5.39 -9.13
C TRP A 75 5.29 6.77 -8.46
N ASP A 76 4.79 7.82 -9.10
CA ASP A 76 4.70 9.15 -8.50
C ASP A 76 3.80 9.17 -7.26
N GLN A 77 2.63 8.54 -7.35
CA GLN A 77 1.74 8.37 -6.20
C GLN A 77 2.39 7.52 -5.09
N TYR A 78 3.09 6.45 -5.46
CA TYR A 78 3.79 5.57 -4.53
C TYR A 78 4.90 6.32 -3.76
N LYS A 79 5.68 7.18 -4.43
CA LYS A 79 6.67 8.05 -3.78
C LYS A 79 6.02 9.06 -2.83
N ALA A 80 4.94 9.70 -3.25
CA ALA A 80 4.20 10.66 -2.42
C ALA A 80 3.66 9.99 -1.15
N TRP A 81 3.09 8.79 -1.29
CA TRP A 81 2.63 7.97 -0.17
C TRP A 81 3.77 7.60 0.78
N GLY A 82 4.92 7.15 0.25
CA GLY A 82 6.10 6.86 1.08
C GLY A 82 6.64 8.07 1.84
N ALA A 83 6.51 9.28 1.30
CA ALA A 83 6.82 10.51 2.02
C ALA A 83 5.79 10.81 3.13
N ALA A 84 4.50 10.66 2.85
CA ALA A 84 3.43 10.86 3.83
C ALA A 84 3.55 9.88 5.01
N VAL A 85 3.82 8.59 4.74
CA VAL A 85 4.05 7.57 5.77
C VAL A 85 5.19 7.97 6.70
N ARG A 86 6.33 8.45 6.18
CA ARG A 86 7.47 8.89 7.00
C ARG A 86 7.14 10.09 7.89
N GLY A 87 6.22 10.97 7.45
CA GLY A 87 5.80 12.14 8.23
C GLY A 87 4.70 11.85 9.25
N GLN A 88 3.93 10.76 9.09
CA GLN A 88 2.75 10.48 9.91
C GLN A 88 2.86 9.22 10.79
N CYS A 89 3.66 8.24 10.39
CA CYS A 89 3.75 6.93 11.05
C CYS A 89 5.12 6.64 11.68
N GLY A 90 5.96 7.67 11.83
CA GLY A 90 7.32 7.60 12.39
C GLY A 90 7.40 7.91 13.88
#